data_AF-X6HNX5-F1
#
_entry.id   AF-X6HNX5-F1
#
_cell.length_a   1.000
_cell.length_b   1.000
_cell.length_c   1.000
_cell.angle_alpha   90.00
_cell.angle_beta   90.00
_cell.angle_gamma   90.00
#
_symmetry.space_group_name_H-M   'P 1'
#
loop_
_entity.id
_entity.type
_entity.pdbx_description
1 polymer ?
#
loop_
_entity_poly.entity_id
_entity_poly.type
_entity_poly.pdbx_seq_one_letter_code
_entity_poly.pdbx_strand_id
1 'polypeptide(L)'
;MGKRSVILALLAFAMDVAAVVTLALMPGEASLAAQNVLGGVFLVVFLVAAPLAHITGVVFGLMALGRSNDNHVLGIVGILLNGLSLVIGLFFVWAATKSVGAFR
;
A
#
# COMPACT_ATOMS: atom_id res chain seq x y z
N MET A 1 -6.49 19.23 2.28
CA MET A 1 -5.71 18.08 2.73
C MET A 1 -6.54 16.80 2.73
N GLY A 2 -7.82 16.84 3.15
CA GLY A 2 -8.67 15.63 3.17
C GLY A 2 -8.78 14.94 1.81
N LYS A 3 -9.08 15.71 0.75
CA LYS A 3 -9.09 15.19 -0.64
C LYS A 3 -7.76 14.54 -1.06
N ARG A 4 -6.62 15.14 -0.68
CA ARG A 4 -5.28 14.61 -1.02
C ARG A 4 -5.00 13.29 -0.28
N SER A 5 -5.42 13.19 0.98
CA SER A 5 -5.34 11.96 1.78
C SER A 5 -6.08 10.81 1.11
N VAL A 6 -7.32 11.04 0.65
CA VAL A 6 -8.11 10.04 -0.07
C VAL A 6 -7.48 9.67 -1.40
N ILE A 7 -7.02 10.64 -2.20
CA ILE A 7 -6.36 10.38 -3.48
C ILE A 7 -5.11 9.51 -3.28
N LEU A 8 -4.28 9.81 -2.28
CA LEU A 8 -3.10 8.99 -1.98
C LEU A 8 -3.49 7.56 -1.58
N ALA A 9 -4.56 7.38 -0.79
CA ALA A 9 -5.05 6.05 -0.44
C ALA A 9 -5.42 5.23 -1.67
N LEU A 10 -6.19 5.83 -2.58
CA LEU A 10 -6.66 5.17 -3.79
C LEU A 10 -5.51 4.87 -4.76
N LEU A 11 -4.57 5.80 -4.92
CA LEU A 11 -3.39 5.59 -5.78
C LEU A 11 -2.48 4.49 -5.23
N ALA A 12 -2.19 4.52 -3.93
CA ALA A 12 -1.38 3.48 -3.29
C ALA A 12 -2.04 2.11 -3.42
N PHE A 13 -3.35 2.02 -3.13
CA PHE A 13 -4.11 0.78 -3.31
C PHE A 13 -4.10 0.29 -4.76
N ALA A 14 -4.29 1.18 -5.73
CA ALA A 14 -4.24 0.82 -7.14
C ALA A 14 -2.86 0.31 -7.57
N MET A 15 -1.77 0.91 -7.05
CA MET A 15 -0.41 0.41 -7.30
C MET A 15 -0.18 -0.97 -6.70
N ASP A 16 -0.66 -1.22 -5.48
CA ASP A 16 -0.55 -2.55 -4.85
C ASP A 16 -1.30 -3.60 -5.66
N VAL A 17 -2.54 -3.32 -6.06
CA VAL A 17 -3.34 -4.21 -6.90
C VAL A 17 -2.63 -4.48 -8.22
N ALA A 18 -2.11 -3.44 -8.89
CA ALA A 18 -1.40 -3.60 -10.15
C ALA A 18 -0.13 -4.45 -9.98
N ALA A 19 0.63 -4.26 -8.90
CA ALA A 19 1.83 -5.03 -8.62
C ALA A 19 1.50 -6.51 -8.35
N VAL A 20 0.47 -6.78 -7.54
CA VAL A 20 -0.01 -8.16 -7.27
C VAL A 20 -0.50 -8.83 -8.55
N VAL A 21 -1.35 -8.16 -9.33
CA VAL A 21 -1.88 -8.71 -10.59
C VAL A 21 -0.76 -9.00 -11.58
N THR A 22 0.24 -8.11 -11.70
CA THR A 22 1.38 -8.30 -12.59
C THR A 22 2.19 -9.55 -12.23
N LEU A 23 2.44 -9.77 -10.94
CA LEU A 23 3.10 -11.00 -10.48
C LEU A 23 2.23 -12.24 -10.66
N ALA A 24 0.95 -12.15 -10.30
CA ALA A 24 0.03 -13.29 -10.37
C ALA A 24 -0.23 -13.78 -11.80
N LEU A 25 -0.16 -12.86 -12.78
CA LEU A 25 -0.33 -13.17 -14.20
C LEU A 25 0.99 -13.43 -14.93
N MET A 26 2.13 -13.45 -14.22
CA MET A 26 3.41 -13.78 -14.82
C MET A 26 3.40 -15.22 -15.35
N PRO A 27 3.80 -15.47 -16.62
CA PRO A 27 3.89 -16.82 -17.17
C PRO A 27 4.86 -17.70 -16.37
N GLY A 28 4.53 -18.98 -16.20
CA GLY A 28 5.40 -19.94 -15.49
C GLY A 28 6.76 -20.14 -16.19
N GLU A 29 6.78 -20.03 -17.51
CA GLU A 29 7.98 -20.06 -18.34
C GLU A 29 8.74 -18.72 -18.44
N ALA A 30 8.37 -17.70 -17.65
CA ALA A 30 9.10 -16.44 -17.62
C ALA A 30 10.57 -16.66 -17.24
N SER A 31 11.49 -15.96 -17.92
CA SER A 31 12.91 -16.08 -17.65
C SER A 31 13.25 -15.67 -16.21
N LEU A 32 14.29 -16.26 -15.63
CA LEU A 32 14.74 -15.92 -14.27
C LEU A 32 15.03 -14.42 -14.11
N ALA A 33 15.57 -13.79 -15.16
CA ALA A 33 15.79 -12.34 -15.18
C ALA A 33 14.47 -11.55 -15.06
N ALA A 34 13.42 -11.94 -15.80
CA ALA A 34 12.12 -11.30 -15.72
C ALA A 34 11.45 -11.50 -14.35
N GLN A 35 11.54 -12.71 -13.79
CA GLN A 35 11.06 -13.02 -12.44
C GLN A 35 11.74 -12.15 -11.38
N ASN A 36 13.07 -12.02 -11.45
CA ASN A 36 13.84 -11.22 -10.49
C ASN A 36 13.51 -9.73 -10.59
N VAL A 37 13.37 -9.19 -11.81
CA VAL A 37 13.04 -7.77 -12.02
C VAL A 37 11.64 -7.47 -11.48
N LEU A 38 10.62 -8.25 -11.87
CA LEU A 38 9.24 -8.01 -11.47
C LEU A 38 9.03 -8.28 -9.98
N GLY A 39 9.68 -9.32 -9.42
CA GLY A 39 9.70 -9.56 -7.97
C GLY A 39 10.34 -8.40 -7.21
N GLY A 40 11.46 -7.86 -7.72
CA GLY A 40 12.10 -6.68 -7.15
C GLY A 40 11.20 -5.43 -7.20
N VAL A 41 10.56 -5.16 -8.33
CA VAL A 41 9.59 -4.06 -8.48
C VAL A 41 8.44 -4.20 -7.50
N PHE A 42 7.86 -5.39 -7.39
CA PHE A 42 6.81 -5.68 -6.42
C PHE A 42 7.26 -5.38 -4.99
N LEU A 43 8.45 -5.84 -4.59
CA LEU A 43 8.98 -5.57 -3.25
C LEU A 43 9.14 -4.07 -3.00
N VAL A 44 9.67 -3.31 -3.96
CA VAL A 44 9.81 -1.85 -3.81
C VAL A 44 8.44 -1.16 -3.70
N VAL A 45 7.47 -1.54 -4.52
CA VAL A 45 6.13 -0.95 -4.47
C VAL A 45 5.46 -1.28 -3.13
N PHE A 46 5.41 -2.56 -2.77
CA PHE A 46 4.62 -3.06 -1.64
C PHE A 46 5.26 -2.74 -0.28
N LEU A 47 6.60 -2.78 -0.17
CA LEU A 47 7.29 -2.55 1.11
C LEU A 47 7.74 -1.11 1.33
N VAL A 48 7.82 -0.29 0.26
CA VAL A 48 8.36 1.07 0.36
C VAL A 48 7.38 2.10 -0.18
N ALA A 49 7.05 2.05 -1.47
CA ALA A 49 6.29 3.13 -2.10
C ALA A 49 4.86 3.25 -1.56
N ALA A 50 4.10 2.15 -1.52
CA ALA A 50 2.73 2.15 -1.02
C ALA A 50 2.65 2.46 0.49
N PRO A 51 3.50 1.88 1.37
CA PRO A 51 3.53 2.27 2.78
C PRO A 51 3.83 3.76 3.00
N LEU A 52 4.80 4.33 2.29
CA LEU A 52 5.11 5.76 2.38
C LEU A 52 3.95 6.63 1.90
N ALA A 53 3.28 6.23 0.81
CA ALA A 53 2.10 6.93 0.32
C ALA A 53 0.95 6.88 1.32
N HIS A 54 0.72 5.73 1.96
CA HIS A 54 -0.30 5.59 2.99
C HIS A 54 0.02 6.39 4.25
N ILE A 55 1.25 6.35 4.75
CA ILE A 55 1.68 7.16 5.90
C ILE A 55 1.49 8.65 5.59
N THR A 56 1.93 9.09 4.41
CA THR A 56 1.72 10.47 3.94
C THR A 56 0.23 10.82 3.86
N GLY A 57 -0.58 9.88 3.38
CA GLY A 57 -2.03 9.99 3.34
C GLY A 57 -2.64 10.17 4.73
N VAL A 58 -2.25 9.38 5.73
CA VAL A 58 -2.68 9.54 7.13
C VAL A 58 -2.32 10.93 7.65
N VAL A 59 -1.08 11.40 7.41
CA VAL A 59 -0.63 12.74 7.82
C VAL A 59 -1.50 13.83 7.19
N PHE A 60 -1.79 13.75 5.90
CA PHE A 60 -2.70 14.71 5.25
C PHE A 60 -4.12 14.65 5.80
N GLY A 61 -4.60 13.46 6.16
CA GLY A 61 -5.90 13.29 6.80
C GLY A 61 -5.95 14.00 8.16
N LEU A 62 -4.94 13.78 9.01
CA LEU A 62 -4.82 14.44 10.32
C LEU A 62 -4.70 15.96 10.19
N MET A 63 -3.90 16.45 9.24
CA MET A 63 -3.81 17.89 8.94
C MET A 63 -5.14 18.49 8.50
N ALA A 64 -5.99 17.73 7.80
CA ALA A 64 -7.31 18.21 7.40
C ALA A 64 -8.22 18.45 8.62
N LEU A 65 -8.14 17.61 9.65
CA LEU A 65 -8.94 17.76 10.87
C LEU A 65 -8.52 19.01 11.67
N GLY A 66 -7.23 19.35 11.66
CA GLY A 66 -6.71 20.53 12.35
C GLY A 66 -6.96 21.87 11.65
N ARG A 67 -7.47 21.87 10.41
CA ARG A 67 -7.67 23.09 9.60
C ARG A 67 -9.17 23.37 9.44
N SER A 68 -9.61 24.56 9.82
CA SER A 68 -11.03 24.97 9.75
C SER A 68 -11.58 25.08 8.33
N ASN A 69 -10.72 25.34 7.33
CA ASN A 69 -11.12 25.50 5.92
C ASN A 69 -10.88 24.23 5.07
N ASP A 70 -10.74 23.06 5.69
CA ASP A 70 -10.55 21.78 4.99
C ASP A 70 -11.79 20.89 5.16
N ASN A 71 -11.92 19.90 4.29
CA ASN A 71 -13.03 18.94 4.42
C ASN A 71 -12.66 17.86 5.45
N HIS A 72 -13.22 17.99 6.65
CA HIS A 72 -12.97 17.06 7.76
C HIS A 72 -13.47 15.65 7.47
N VAL A 73 -14.62 15.51 6.80
CA VAL A 73 -15.16 14.19 6.41
C VAL A 73 -14.18 13.46 5.50
N LEU A 74 -13.65 14.13 4.47
CA LEU A 74 -12.61 13.55 3.61
C LEU A 74 -11.31 13.30 4.37
N GLY A 75 -10.98 14.11 5.39
CA GLY A 75 -9.88 13.86 6.31
C GLY A 75 -10.04 12.53 7.05
N ILE A 76 -11.20 12.30 7.66
CA ILE A 76 -11.53 11.06 8.39
C ILE A 76 -11.50 9.86 7.43
N VAL A 77 -12.19 9.96 6.29
CA VAL A 77 -12.20 8.88 5.28
C VAL A 77 -10.78 8.56 4.82
N GLY A 78 -9.97 9.58 4.55
CA GLY A 78 -8.57 9.40 4.18
C GLY A 78 -7.74 8.72 5.26
N ILE A 79 -7.91 9.08 6.53
CA ILE A 79 -7.23 8.39 7.66
C ILE A 79 -7.64 6.92 7.70
N LEU A 80 -8.94 6.62 7.62
CA LEU A 80 -9.45 5.26 7.70
C LEU A 80 -8.91 4.41 6.55
N LEU A 81 -8.99 4.90 5.31
CA LEU A 81 -8.51 4.16 4.14
C LEU A 81 -7.00 3.88 4.23
N ASN A 82 -6.19 4.91 4.49
CA ASN A 82 -4.74 4.73 4.56
C ASN A 82 -4.30 3.89 5.77
N GLY A 83 -4.91 4.13 6.94
CA GLY A 83 -4.59 3.42 8.17
C GLY A 83 -4.98 1.94 8.11
N LEU A 84 -6.18 1.62 7.61
CA LEU A 84 -6.61 0.23 7.43
C LEU A 84 -5.72 -0.50 6.42
N SER A 85 -5.37 0.13 5.29
CA SER A 85 -4.45 -0.47 4.31
C SER A 85 -3.10 -0.81 4.93
N LEU A 86 -2.52 0.08 5.75
CA LEU A 86 -1.27 -0.18 6.47
C LEU A 86 -1.40 -1.37 7.44
N VAL A 87 -2.46 -1.43 8.23
CA VAL A 87 -2.69 -2.53 9.17
C VAL A 87 -2.84 -3.87 8.44
N ILE A 88 -3.60 -3.89 7.35
CA ILE A 88 -3.80 -5.08 6.52
C ILE A 88 -2.48 -5.50 5.86
N GLY A 89 -1.73 -4.57 5.29
CA GLY A 89 -0.42 -4.84 4.69
C GLY A 89 0.58 -5.41 5.70
N LEU A 90 0.67 -4.83 6.90
CA LEU A 90 1.51 -5.33 7.98
C LEU A 90 1.08 -6.72 8.44
N PHE A 91 -0.22 -6.99 8.52
CA PHE A 91 -0.74 -8.32 8.82
C PHE A 91 -0.30 -9.35 7.78
N PHE A 92 -0.36 -9.02 6.47
CA PHE A 92 0.11 -9.92 5.42
C PHE A 92 1.62 -10.18 5.49
N VAL A 93 2.43 -9.15 5.74
CA VAL A 93 3.89 -9.32 5.94
C VAL A 93 4.15 -10.23 7.14
N TRP A 94 3.48 -9.98 8.27
CA TRP A 94 3.61 -10.80 9.46
C TRP A 94 3.20 -12.27 9.18
N ALA A 95 2.06 -12.49 8.54
CA ALA A 95 1.59 -13.83 8.18
C ALA A 95 2.57 -14.56 7.26
N ALA A 96 3.12 -13.87 6.26
CA ALA A 96 4.14 -14.41 5.36
C ALA A 96 5.43 -14.80 6.11
N THR A 97 5.86 -13.99 7.10
CA THR A 97 7.04 -14.35 7.91
C THR A 97 6.78 -15.57 8.81
N LYS A 98 5.54 -15.77 9.26
CA LYS A 98 5.15 -16.92 10.09
C LYS A 98 4.97 -18.20 9.27
N SER A 99 4.46 -18.12 8.05
CA SER A 99 4.38 -19.29 7.16
C SER A 99 5.77 -19.78 6.75
N VAL A 100 6.74 -18.89 6.53
CA VAL A 100 8.15 -19.26 6.29
C VAL A 100 8.78 -19.97 7.50
N GLY A 101 8.33 -19.66 8.72
CA GLY A 101 8.76 -20.36 9.93
C GLY A 101 8.19 -21.77 10.10
N ALA A 102 7.13 -22.14 9.38
CA ALA A 102 6.49 -23.47 9.47
C ALA A 102 7.16 -24.53 8.59
N PHE A 103 8.11 -24.14 7.72
CA PHE A 103 8.90 -25.03 6.86
C PHE A 103 10.37 -25.16 7.34
N ARG A 104 10.66 -24.71 8.56
CA ARG A 104 11.94 -24.95 9.25
C ARG A 104 11.75 -26.00 10.33
#